data_AF-A0A6A3GK44-F1
#
_entry.id   AF-A0A6A3GK44-F1
#
_cell.length_a   1.000
_cell.length_b   1.000
_cell.length_c   1.000
_cell.angle_alpha   90.00
_cell.angle_beta   90.00
_cell.angle_gamma   90.00
#
_symmetry.space_group_name_H-M   'P 1'
#
loop_
_entity.id
_entity.type
_entity.pdbx_description
1 polymer ?
#
loop_
_entity_poly.entity_id
_entity_poly.type
_entity_poly.pdbx_seq_one_letter_code
_entity_poly.pdbx_strand_id
1 'polypeptide(L)' 'MSERLENHQPVIVQTVNDTVRMDDPFCFVWDGKFRAADIIGVRRHLNRFHGFRFHHTSPPEE' A
#
# COMPACT_ATOMS: atom_id res chain seq x y z
N MET A 1 -34.50 -10.67 35.03
CA MET A 1 -33.95 -10.97 33.69
C MET A 1 -34.00 -9.66 32.91
N SER A 2 -33.04 -8.76 33.11
CA SER A 2 -32.94 -7.55 32.28
C SER A 2 -31.78 -7.76 31.34
N GLU A 3 -32.12 -8.03 30.10
CA GLU A 3 -31.23 -8.12 28.96
C GLU A 3 -30.36 -6.86 28.93
N ARG A 4 -29.07 -7.09 29.14
CA ARG A 4 -27.99 -6.13 29.03
C ARG A 4 -28.04 -5.58 27.61
N LEU A 5 -28.60 -4.38 27.45
CA LEU A 5 -28.61 -3.64 26.19
C LEU A 5 -27.16 -3.30 25.86
N GLU A 6 -26.50 -4.23 25.18
CA GLU A 6 -25.13 -4.05 24.71
C GLU A 6 -25.15 -2.88 23.74
N ASN A 7 -24.40 -1.83 24.09
CA ASN A 7 -24.26 -0.63 23.28
C ASN A 7 -23.59 -1.02 21.94
N HIS A 8 -24.40 -1.42 20.95
CA HIS A 8 -23.97 -1.71 19.58
C HIS A 8 -23.78 -0.42 18.76
N GLN A 9 -23.32 0.66 19.39
CA GLN A 9 -23.02 1.87 18.63
C GLN A 9 -21.82 1.57 17.72
N PRO A 10 -21.94 1.81 16.40
CA PRO A 10 -20.84 1.59 15.49
C PRO A 10 -19.67 2.49 15.89
N VAL A 11 -18.49 1.90 16.02
CA VAL A 11 -17.26 2.65 16.30
C VAL A 11 -16.90 3.40 15.03
N ILE A 12 -17.01 4.74 15.07
CA ILE A 12 -16.48 5.60 14.01
C ILE A 12 -14.96 5.55 14.11
N VAL A 13 -14.33 4.79 13.22
CA VAL A 13 -12.87 4.74 13.09
C VAL A 13 -12.39 5.87 12.18
N GLN A 14 -11.24 6.47 12.51
CA GLN A 14 -10.61 7.43 11.62
C GLN A 14 -10.14 6.71 10.36
N THR A 15 -10.65 7.11 9.20
CA THR A 15 -10.16 6.63 7.91
C THR A 15 -8.74 7.16 7.72
N VAL A 16 -7.75 6.28 7.84
CA VAL A 16 -6.39 6.62 7.42
C VAL A 16 -6.44 6.77 5.90
N ASN A 17 -5.98 7.92 5.40
CA ASN A 17 -5.81 8.11 3.98
C ASN A 17 -4.63 7.26 3.52
N ASP A 18 -4.89 5.99 3.22
CA ASP A 18 -3.92 5.02 2.70
C ASP A 18 -3.63 5.25 1.20
N THR A 19 -4.01 6.40 0.65
CA THR A 19 -3.53 6.83 -0.66
C THR A 19 -2.04 7.10 -0.51
N VAL A 20 -1.24 6.04 -0.67
CA VAL A 20 0.22 6.07 -0.66
C VAL A 20 0.64 7.25 -1.53
N ARG A 21 1.24 8.25 -0.91
CA ARG A 21 1.90 9.33 -1.65
C ARG A 21 2.95 8.64 -2.51
N MET A 22 2.69 8.56 -3.81
CA MET A 22 3.64 7.98 -4.78
C MET A 22 4.95 8.78 -4.86
N ASP A 23 5.05 9.89 -4.13
CA ASP A 23 6.22 10.76 -4.01
C ASP A 23 7.43 10.08 -3.33
N ASP A 24 7.26 8.96 -2.61
CA ASP A 24 8.37 8.22 -1.99
C ASP A 24 8.45 6.79 -2.52
N PRO A 25 9.12 6.56 -3.67
CA PRO A 25 9.32 5.22 -4.21
C PRO A 25 10.29 4.41 -3.32
N PHE A 26 9.78 3.43 -2.58
CA PHE A 26 10.57 2.53 -1.75
C PHE A 26 10.37 1.03 -2.08
N CYS A 27 11.35 0.20 -1.75
CA CYS A 27 11.22 -1.25 -1.78
C CYS A 27 10.42 -1.74 -0.57
N PHE A 28 9.27 -2.36 -0.82
CA PHE A 28 8.35 -2.85 0.23
C PHE A 28 8.56 -4.31 0.60
N VAL A 29 9.57 -4.98 0.04
CA VAL A 29 9.90 -6.36 0.40
C VAL A 29 10.55 -6.39 1.78
N TRP A 30 10.34 -7.46 2.54
CA TRP A 30 10.87 -7.61 3.89
C TRP A 30 12.38 -7.35 3.94
N ASP A 31 12.81 -6.49 4.89
CA ASP A 31 14.18 -5.98 5.05
C ASP A 31 14.72 -5.09 3.91
N GLY A 32 13.86 -4.66 2.98
CA GLY A 32 14.20 -3.77 1.88
C GLY A 32 14.47 -2.34 2.34
N LYS A 33 15.71 -1.85 2.17
CA LYS A 33 16.10 -0.44 2.45
C LYS A 33 16.23 0.42 1.20
N PHE A 34 15.97 -0.16 0.03
CA PHE A 34 16.16 0.53 -1.25
C PHE A 34 15.08 1.61 -1.46
N ARG A 35 15.52 2.80 -1.86
CA ARG A 35 14.68 3.93 -2.26
C ARG A 35 15.15 4.42 -3.64
N ALA A 36 14.22 4.88 -4.47
CA ALA A 36 14.53 5.44 -5.78
C ALA A 36 13.86 6.80 -5.95
N ALA A 37 14.37 7.59 -6.90
CA ALA A 37 13.76 8.87 -7.26
C ALA A 37 12.42 8.70 -7.98
N ASP A 38 12.17 7.54 -8.60
CA ASP A 38 10.94 7.25 -9.33
C ASP A 38 10.47 5.79 -9.15
N ILE A 39 9.22 5.54 -9.52
CA ILE A 39 8.59 4.21 -9.45
C ILE A 39 9.25 3.19 -10.39
N ILE A 40 9.92 3.65 -11.46
CA ILE A 40 10.59 2.80 -12.44
C ILE A 40 11.85 2.18 -11.82
N GLY A 41 12.60 2.94 -11.00
CA GLY A 41 13.75 2.47 -10.24
C GLY A 41 13.36 1.38 -9.24
N VAL A 42 12.27 1.59 -8.49
CA VAL A 42 11.73 0.57 -7.58
C VAL A 42 11.29 -0.68 -8.35
N ARG A 43 10.58 -0.53 -9.48
CA ARG A 43 10.16 -1.66 -10.32
C ARG A 43 11.36 -2.49 -10.80
N ARG A 44 12.42 -1.83 -11.29
CA ARG A 44 13.65 -2.52 -11.72
C ARG A 44 14.33 -3.25 -10.57
N HIS A 45 14.40 -2.64 -9.39
CA HIS A 45 14.96 -3.26 -8.19
C HIS A 45 14.18 -4.52 -7.80
N LEU A 46 12.85 -4.43 -7.74
CA LEU A 46 11.97 -5.55 -7.40
C LEU A 46 12.08 -6.70 -8.42
N ASN A 47 12.18 -6.39 -9.72
CA ASN A 47 12.38 -7.40 -10.75
C ASN A 47 13.74 -8.11 -10.62
N ARG A 48 14.81 -7.34 -10.37
CA ARG A 48 16.18 -7.86 -10.37
C ARG A 48 16.54 -8.62 -9.10
N PHE A 49 16.14 -8.11 -7.94
CA PHE A 49 16.60 -8.62 -6.64
C PHE A 49 15.56 -9.46 -5.91
N HIS A 50 14.28 -9.30 -6.25
CA HIS A 50 13.20 -9.99 -5.57
C HIS A 50 12.33 -10.85 -6.51
N GLY A 51 12.69 -10.93 -7.79
CA GLY A 51 12.02 -11.81 -8.76
C GLY A 51 10.58 -11.42 -9.08
N PHE A 52 10.18 -10.18 -8.80
CA PHE A 52 8.85 -9.70 -9.16
C PHE A 52 8.70 -9.61 -10.69
N ARG A 53 7.46 -9.80 -11.15
CA ARG A 53 7.08 -9.54 -12.54
C ARG A 53 5.78 -8.76 -12.54
N PHE A 54 5.89 -7.46 -12.77
CA PHE A 54 4.72 -6.58 -12.85
C PHE A 54 3.98 -6.84 -14.17
N HIS A 55 2.66 -6.94 -14.08
CA HIS A 55 1.81 -6.88 -15.27
C HIS A 55 1.85 -5.45 -15.80
N HIS A 56 2.02 -5.29 -17.11
CA HIS A 56 1.76 -4.01 -17.74
C HIS A 56 0.26 -3.79 -17.75
N THR A 57 -0.25 -3.07 -16.75
CA THR A 57 -1.55 -2.41 -16.88
C THR A 57 -1.31 -1.14 -17.67
N SER A 58 -2.09 -0.92 -18.73
CA SER A 58 -2.16 0.38 -19.39
C SER A 58 -2.35 1.47 -18.33
N PRO A 59 -1.72 2.65 -18.48
CA PRO A 59 -2.07 3.77 -17.61
C PRO A 59 -3.60 3.97 -17.67
N PRO A 60 -4.26 4.29 -16.54
CA PRO A 60 -5.67 4.63 -16.58
C PRO A 60 -5.86 5.75 -17.62
N GLU A 61 -6.79 5.55 -18.55
CA GLU A 61 -7.19 6.57 -19.51
C GLU A 61 -7.73 7.77 -18.72
N GLU A 62 -7.23 8.96 -19.08
CA GLU A 62 -7.52 10.25 -18.41
C GLU A 62 -8.98 10.69 -18.59
#